data_AF-A0A6A3NF92-F1
#
_entry.id   AF-A0A6A3NF92-F1
#
_cell.length_a   1.000
_cell.length_b   1.000
_cell.length_c   1.000
_cell.angle_alpha   90.00
_cell.angle_beta   90.00
_cell.angle_gamma   90.00
#
_symmetry.space_group_name_H-M   'P 1'
#
loop_
_entity.id
_entity.type
_entity.pdbx_description
1 polymer ?
#
loop_
_entity_poly.entity_id
_entity_poly.type
_entity_poly.pdbx_seq_one_letter_code
_entity_poly.pdbx_strand_id
1 'polypeptide(L)'
;MTIAVASPSDQAWGIACKRCDGLVARHSQLAFLLENTTAVHLTLDKRLLHDEQPQQPQGEGWRVYSWEDVLPALQFTKIRTKNAYKRERMPYELCCVKCDAKVASEGFLDELDESQLLLDSKACACVLDRQTPYGMAGGNKARKWGVILRQLQEMRLPLKIQKLQDLIESNQEGEEEEMETLPVVHPTEATIRSHFSPRAKMSKLRRYQVELTLSALLENTIVYLPTGCGKTLVAIKVMEEMKHLNPDKLVVFFVHTGPLVSQQAAYIRRESDFRVEGFSGQHGGTSAAASAPIKAN
;
A
#
# COMPACT_ATOMS: atom_id res chain seq x y z
N MET A 1 -13.90 46.18 -10.64
CA MET A 1 -13.10 45.63 -11.76
C MET A 1 -11.64 45.88 -11.45
N THR A 2 -10.98 44.88 -10.89
CA THR A 2 -9.54 44.90 -10.66
C THR A 2 -9.05 43.57 -11.20
N ILE A 3 -8.55 43.59 -12.43
CA ILE A 3 -7.91 42.44 -13.06
C ILE A 3 -6.64 42.22 -12.22
N ALA A 4 -6.67 41.20 -11.37
CA ALA A 4 -5.48 40.73 -10.69
C ALA A 4 -4.52 40.23 -11.77
N VAL A 5 -3.50 41.04 -12.04
CA VAL A 5 -2.37 40.69 -12.88
C VAL A 5 -1.69 39.49 -12.22
N ALA A 6 -1.79 38.32 -12.85
CA ALA A 6 -1.12 37.11 -12.40
C ALA A 6 0.39 37.40 -12.23
N SER A 7 0.91 37.10 -11.05
CA SER A 7 2.32 37.26 -10.71
C SER A 7 3.21 36.33 -11.55
N PRO A 8 4.50 36.64 -11.75
CA PRO A 8 5.42 35.85 -12.59
C PRO A 8 5.71 34.42 -12.08
N SER A 9 5.14 34.02 -10.94
CA SER A 9 5.34 32.74 -10.25
C SER A 9 4.38 31.62 -10.69
N ASP A 10 3.55 31.84 -11.72
CA ASP A 10 2.57 30.88 -12.25
C ASP A 10 3.15 29.90 -13.33
N GLN A 11 4.49 29.73 -13.33
CA GLN A 11 5.32 29.19 -14.44
C GLN A 11 5.96 27.81 -14.21
N ALA A 12 5.41 26.92 -13.39
CA ALA A 12 6.14 25.67 -13.13
C ALA A 12 5.91 24.58 -14.19
N TRP A 13 4.72 23.97 -14.27
CA TRP A 13 4.32 23.02 -15.32
C TRP A 13 2.88 22.55 -15.08
N GLY A 14 2.30 21.81 -16.02
CA GLY A 14 1.02 21.15 -15.82
C GLY A 14 0.80 19.99 -16.79
N ILE A 15 -0.40 19.43 -16.71
CA ILE A 15 -0.86 18.35 -17.58
C ILE A 15 -1.99 18.87 -18.46
N ALA A 16 -1.94 18.56 -19.75
CA ALA A 16 -2.97 18.83 -20.73
C ALA A 16 -3.53 17.53 -21.33
N CYS A 17 -4.79 17.56 -21.75
CA CYS A 17 -5.42 16.47 -22.46
C CYS A 17 -4.88 16.42 -23.89
N LYS A 18 -4.29 15.31 -24.32
CA LYS A 18 -3.73 15.19 -25.69
C LYS A 18 -4.75 15.32 -26.82
N ARG A 19 -6.04 15.17 -26.52
CA ARG A 19 -7.10 15.23 -27.54
C ARG A 19 -7.53 16.67 -27.87
N CYS A 20 -7.52 17.57 -26.89
CA CYS A 20 -8.06 18.93 -27.05
C CYS A 20 -7.15 20.03 -26.50
N ASP A 21 -5.97 19.67 -26.01
CA ASP A 21 -4.99 20.54 -25.35
C ASP A 21 -5.53 21.31 -24.14
N GLY A 22 -6.72 20.92 -23.65
CA GLY A 22 -7.32 21.47 -22.44
C GLY A 22 -6.47 21.14 -21.21
N LEU A 23 -6.22 22.15 -20.38
CA LEU A 23 -5.55 21.97 -19.10
C LEU A 23 -6.33 20.98 -18.23
N VAL A 24 -5.65 19.94 -17.77
CA VAL A 24 -6.16 18.91 -16.85
C VAL A 24 -5.85 19.30 -15.42
N ALA A 25 -4.60 19.65 -15.12
CA ALA A 25 -4.15 20.05 -13.78
C ALA A 25 -2.80 20.78 -13.83
N ARG A 26 -2.46 21.50 -12.77
CA ARG A 26 -1.15 22.14 -12.55
C ARG A 26 -0.31 21.37 -11.54
N HIS A 27 1.00 21.59 -11.56
CA HIS A 27 1.95 20.97 -10.63
C HIS A 27 1.55 21.10 -9.14
N SER A 28 0.88 22.19 -8.74
CA SER A 28 0.41 22.42 -7.37
C SER A 28 -0.64 21.41 -6.91
N GLN A 29 -1.38 20.84 -7.87
CA GLN A 29 -2.50 19.91 -7.69
C GLN A 29 -2.09 18.45 -7.94
N LEU A 30 -0.81 18.22 -8.26
CA LEU A 30 -0.29 16.93 -8.71
C LEU A 30 0.78 16.42 -7.75
N ALA A 31 0.85 15.10 -7.60
CA ALA A 31 1.93 14.42 -6.92
C ALA A 31 2.41 13.22 -7.74
N PHE A 32 3.71 12.93 -7.73
CA PHE A 32 4.23 11.66 -8.19
C PHE A 32 4.22 10.67 -7.03
N LEU A 33 3.54 9.55 -7.21
CA LEU A 33 3.51 8.44 -6.26
C LEU A 33 4.50 7.36 -6.70
N LEU A 34 5.48 7.09 -5.85
CA LEU A 34 6.49 6.05 -6.04
C LEU A 34 6.07 4.78 -5.32
N GLU A 35 5.54 3.82 -6.07
CA GLU A 35 5.19 2.49 -5.56
C GLU A 35 6.44 1.61 -5.41
N ASN A 36 7.33 1.63 -6.39
CA ASN A 36 8.65 0.99 -6.31
C ASN A 36 9.64 1.63 -7.31
N THR A 37 10.82 1.02 -7.48
CA THR A 37 11.87 1.53 -8.38
C THR A 37 11.43 1.64 -9.85
N THR A 38 10.41 0.87 -10.27
CA THR A 38 9.93 0.80 -11.66
C THR A 38 8.51 1.31 -11.87
N ALA A 39 7.70 1.35 -10.80
CA ALA A 39 6.31 1.77 -10.81
C ALA A 39 6.19 3.20 -10.24
N VAL A 40 5.93 4.14 -11.15
CA VAL A 40 5.74 5.56 -10.86
C VAL A 40 4.39 5.96 -11.43
N HIS A 41 3.55 6.55 -10.59
CA HIS A 41 2.24 7.07 -10.97
C HIS A 41 2.22 8.59 -10.81
N LEU A 42 1.49 9.27 -11.70
CA LEU A 42 1.17 10.68 -11.51
C LEU A 42 -0.27 10.76 -11.03
N THR A 43 -0.48 11.33 -9.85
CA THR A 43 -1.77 11.39 -9.19
C THR A 43 -2.28 12.82 -9.11
N LEU A 44 -3.61 12.94 -9.18
CA LEU A 44 -4.31 14.16 -8.87
C LEU A 44 -4.71 14.13 -7.39
N ASP A 45 -4.45 15.21 -6.67
CA ASP A 45 -4.81 15.29 -5.26
C ASP A 45 -6.34 15.29 -5.11
N LYS A 46 -6.87 14.16 -4.63
CA LYS A 46 -8.30 13.91 -4.48
C LYS A 46 -8.94 14.85 -3.46
N ARG A 47 -8.18 15.34 -2.46
CA ARG A 47 -8.67 16.23 -1.39
C ARG A 47 -9.09 17.59 -1.93
N LEU A 48 -8.57 17.97 -3.10
CA LEU A 48 -8.92 19.21 -3.79
C LEU A 48 -10.28 19.15 -4.48
N LEU A 49 -10.92 17.98 -4.54
CA LEU A 49 -12.09 17.72 -5.36
C LEU A 49 -13.30 17.27 -4.53
N HIS A 50 -14.49 17.54 -5.04
CA HIS A 50 -15.74 16.97 -4.56
C HIS A 50 -16.62 16.53 -5.74
N ASP A 51 -17.48 15.54 -5.48
CA ASP A 51 -18.40 14.98 -6.46
C ASP A 51 -19.77 15.69 -6.33
N GLU A 52 -20.33 16.16 -7.44
CA GLU A 52 -21.71 16.67 -7.51
C GLU A 52 -22.57 15.66 -8.28
N GLN A 53 -23.58 15.12 -7.59
CA GLN A 53 -24.53 14.19 -8.20
C GLN A 53 -25.50 14.95 -9.11
N PRO A 54 -25.70 14.53 -10.37
CA PRO A 54 -26.71 15.15 -11.21
C PRO A 54 -28.08 14.94 -10.57
N GLN A 55 -28.85 16.02 -10.44
CA GLN A 55 -30.21 16.01 -9.87
C GLN A 55 -31.24 15.24 -10.71
N GLN A 56 -30.84 14.56 -11.80
CA GLN A 56 -31.73 13.81 -12.71
C GLN A 56 -31.16 12.44 -13.10
N PRO A 57 -32.01 11.39 -13.27
CA PRO A 57 -31.56 9.99 -13.33
C PRO A 57 -31.09 9.52 -14.72
N GLN A 58 -30.82 10.42 -15.68
CA GLN A 58 -30.65 10.04 -17.08
C GLN A 58 -29.19 9.91 -17.58
N GLY A 59 -28.19 10.11 -16.71
CA GLY A 59 -26.78 9.93 -17.05
C GLY A 59 -26.02 9.10 -16.02
N GLU A 60 -25.28 8.08 -16.46
CA GLU A 60 -24.45 7.20 -15.60
C GLU A 60 -23.16 7.89 -15.05
N GLY A 61 -23.06 9.22 -15.15
CA GLY A 61 -21.84 9.97 -14.82
C GLY A 61 -22.09 11.15 -13.90
N TRP A 62 -21.14 11.39 -13.01
CA TRP A 62 -21.13 12.52 -12.06
C TRP A 62 -20.17 13.60 -12.53
N ARG A 63 -20.39 14.83 -12.06
CA ARG A 63 -19.43 15.91 -12.26
C ARG A 63 -18.51 15.99 -11.06
N VAL A 64 -17.22 16.16 -11.31
CA VAL A 64 -16.20 16.36 -10.28
C VAL A 64 -15.65 17.76 -10.46
N TYR A 65 -15.65 18.54 -9.39
CA TYR A 65 -15.14 19.90 -9.37
C TYR A 65 -14.13 20.08 -8.26
N SER A 66 -13.21 21.02 -8.42
CA SER A 66 -12.41 21.47 -7.29
C SER A 66 -13.20 22.38 -6.35
N TRP A 67 -12.74 22.51 -5.10
CA TRP A 67 -13.19 23.56 -4.19
C TRP A 67 -12.89 24.96 -4.74
N GLU A 68 -13.62 25.98 -4.25
CA GLU A 68 -13.57 27.37 -4.76
C GLU A 68 -12.18 28.03 -4.62
N ASP A 69 -11.43 27.64 -3.60
CA ASP A 69 -10.08 28.12 -3.27
C ASP A 69 -8.98 27.45 -4.11
N VAL A 70 -9.31 26.38 -4.84
CA VAL A 70 -8.36 25.65 -5.67
C VAL A 70 -8.24 26.32 -7.04
N LEU A 71 -7.07 26.92 -7.29
CA LEU A 71 -6.75 27.56 -8.57
C LEU A 71 -5.60 26.83 -9.29
N PRO A 72 -5.71 26.62 -10.63
CA PRO A 72 -6.91 26.83 -11.44
C PRO A 72 -8.00 25.80 -11.13
N ALA A 73 -9.26 26.19 -11.28
CA ALA A 73 -10.38 25.29 -11.05
C ALA A 73 -10.26 24.01 -11.90
N LEU A 74 -10.51 22.87 -11.26
CA LEU A 74 -10.50 21.56 -11.90
C LEU A 74 -11.93 21.10 -12.17
N GLN A 75 -12.13 20.46 -13.31
CA GLN A 75 -13.42 19.90 -13.66
C GLN A 75 -13.25 18.62 -14.48
N PHE A 76 -14.00 17.58 -14.12
CA PHE A 76 -14.02 16.29 -14.81
C PHE A 76 -15.43 15.72 -14.90
N THR A 77 -15.63 14.83 -15.88
CA THR A 77 -16.79 13.93 -15.90
C THR A 77 -16.32 12.58 -15.36
N LYS A 78 -16.89 12.12 -14.25
CA LYS A 78 -16.59 10.81 -13.65
C LYS A 78 -17.62 9.80 -14.09
N ILE A 79 -17.19 8.75 -14.75
CA ILE A 79 -18.06 7.67 -15.24
C ILE A 79 -17.62 6.33 -14.67
N ARG A 80 -18.55 5.39 -14.53
CA ARG A 80 -18.20 4.02 -14.13
C ARG A 80 -17.41 3.33 -15.23
N THR A 81 -16.38 2.58 -14.86
CA THR A 81 -15.56 1.83 -15.81
C THR A 81 -16.40 0.81 -16.57
N LYS A 82 -16.35 0.89 -17.91
CA LYS A 82 -17.05 -0.04 -18.82
C LYS A 82 -16.40 -1.43 -18.86
N ASN A 83 -15.10 -1.50 -18.58
CA ASN A 83 -14.37 -2.77 -18.52
C ASN A 83 -14.64 -3.50 -17.20
N ALA A 84 -15.52 -4.51 -17.24
CA ALA A 84 -15.92 -5.29 -16.06
C ALA A 84 -14.72 -5.92 -15.33
N TYR A 85 -13.71 -6.42 -16.05
CA TYR A 85 -12.52 -7.04 -15.45
C TYR A 85 -11.64 -6.08 -14.65
N LYS A 86 -11.70 -4.78 -14.99
CA LYS A 86 -10.94 -3.74 -14.27
C LYS A 86 -11.74 -3.08 -13.17
N ARG A 87 -13.06 -3.31 -13.11
CA ARG A 87 -13.97 -2.51 -12.28
C ARG A 87 -13.71 -2.67 -10.79
N GLU A 88 -13.21 -3.83 -10.35
CA GLU A 88 -12.84 -4.07 -8.96
C GLU A 88 -11.68 -3.15 -8.53
N ARG A 89 -10.59 -3.14 -9.31
CA ARG A 89 -9.40 -2.33 -9.00
C ARG A 89 -9.52 -0.86 -9.44
N MET A 90 -10.26 -0.60 -10.52
CA MET A 90 -10.37 0.70 -11.19
C MET A 90 -11.86 0.98 -11.50
N PRO A 91 -12.67 1.30 -10.48
CA PRO A 91 -14.12 1.43 -10.62
C PRO A 91 -14.59 2.60 -11.47
N TYR A 92 -13.81 3.68 -11.56
CA TYR A 92 -14.21 4.90 -12.27
C TYR A 92 -13.14 5.43 -13.22
N GLU A 93 -13.60 6.12 -14.26
CA GLU A 93 -12.79 6.87 -15.21
C GLU A 93 -13.12 8.35 -15.09
N LEU A 94 -12.08 9.20 -15.11
CA LEU A 94 -12.24 10.65 -15.20
C LEU A 94 -11.98 11.08 -16.63
N CYS A 95 -12.97 11.73 -17.23
CA CYS A 95 -12.95 12.23 -18.58
C CYS A 95 -12.81 13.75 -18.61
N CYS A 96 -12.07 14.23 -19.61
CA CYS A 96 -11.93 15.66 -19.90
C CYS A 96 -13.28 16.26 -20.29
N VAL A 97 -13.68 17.33 -19.63
CA VAL A 97 -14.98 17.99 -19.82
C VAL A 97 -15.16 18.58 -21.23
N LYS A 98 -14.05 18.90 -21.90
CA LYS A 98 -14.08 19.53 -23.23
C LYS A 98 -14.27 18.53 -24.38
N CYS A 99 -13.83 17.29 -24.22
CA CYS A 99 -13.75 16.33 -25.33
C CYS A 99 -14.05 14.88 -24.95
N ASP A 100 -14.47 14.63 -23.71
CA ASP A 100 -14.80 13.33 -23.13
C ASP A 100 -13.70 12.26 -23.21
N ALA A 101 -12.47 12.64 -23.53
CA ALA A 101 -11.34 11.73 -23.50
C ALA A 101 -11.03 11.35 -22.06
N LYS A 102 -10.87 10.04 -21.80
CA LYS A 102 -10.36 9.54 -20.53
C LYS A 102 -8.97 10.12 -20.26
N VAL A 103 -8.82 10.84 -19.15
CA VAL A 103 -7.55 11.44 -18.72
C VAL A 103 -7.03 10.84 -17.42
N ALA A 104 -7.89 10.25 -16.60
CA ALA A 104 -7.51 9.57 -15.36
C ALA A 104 -8.40 8.36 -15.07
N SER A 105 -7.99 7.55 -14.09
CA SER A 105 -8.83 6.51 -13.48
C SER A 105 -8.80 6.69 -11.96
N GLU A 106 -9.93 6.49 -11.30
CA GLU A 106 -9.95 6.28 -9.85
C GLU A 106 -9.76 4.79 -9.60
N GLY A 107 -8.76 4.42 -8.80
CA GLY A 107 -8.48 3.03 -8.52
C GLY A 107 -7.68 2.79 -7.25
N PHE A 108 -7.70 1.54 -6.83
CA PHE A 108 -7.01 1.04 -5.65
C PHE A 108 -5.64 0.51 -6.04
N LEU A 109 -4.61 0.97 -5.33
CA LEU A 109 -3.29 0.35 -5.36
C LEU A 109 -3.27 -0.71 -4.26
N ASP A 110 -2.57 -1.81 -4.49
CA ASP A 110 -2.74 -3.06 -3.72
C ASP A 110 -2.46 -2.90 -2.20
N GLU A 111 -1.77 -1.82 -1.80
CA GLU A 111 -1.38 -1.52 -0.42
C GLU A 111 -2.08 -0.28 0.18
N LEU A 112 -2.99 0.39 -0.55
CA LEU A 112 -3.71 1.57 -0.05
C LEU A 112 -5.19 1.28 0.16
N ASP A 113 -5.71 1.66 1.34
CA ASP A 113 -7.14 1.59 1.65
C ASP A 113 -7.96 2.64 0.88
N GLU A 114 -7.36 3.78 0.59
CA GLU A 114 -7.99 4.85 -0.17
C GLU A 114 -7.68 4.77 -1.67
N SER A 115 -8.72 4.99 -2.49
CA SER A 115 -8.57 5.10 -3.94
C SER A 115 -7.79 6.35 -4.35
N GLN A 116 -6.93 6.19 -5.36
CA GLN A 116 -6.12 7.25 -5.94
C GLN A 116 -6.66 7.68 -7.30
N LEU A 117 -6.48 8.95 -7.65
CA LEU A 117 -6.80 9.48 -8.99
C LEU A 117 -5.56 9.44 -9.88
N LEU A 118 -5.42 8.37 -10.65
CA LEU A 118 -4.24 8.06 -11.47
C LEU A 118 -4.38 8.63 -12.88
N LEU A 119 -3.51 9.58 -13.26
CA LEU A 119 -3.51 10.14 -14.61
C LEU A 119 -3.01 9.13 -15.65
N ASP A 120 -3.66 9.09 -16.81
CA ASP A 120 -3.32 8.20 -17.92
C ASP A 120 -2.22 8.83 -18.79
N SER A 121 -1.03 8.22 -18.77
CA SER A 121 0.14 8.72 -19.49
C SER A 121 0.00 8.67 -21.02
N LYS A 122 -0.93 7.87 -21.55
CA LYS A 122 -1.26 7.85 -22.97
C LYS A 122 -2.18 8.98 -23.35
N ALA A 123 -3.09 9.41 -22.46
CA ALA A 123 -4.04 10.49 -22.74
C ALA A 123 -3.59 11.89 -22.28
N CYS A 124 -2.61 11.95 -21.38
CA CYS A 124 -2.11 13.18 -20.79
C CYS A 124 -0.73 13.61 -21.35
N ALA A 125 -0.53 14.90 -21.56
CA ALA A 125 0.73 15.51 -21.98
C ALA A 125 1.26 16.46 -20.91
N CYS A 126 2.57 16.43 -20.64
CA CYS A 126 3.22 17.44 -19.80
C CYS A 126 3.46 18.71 -20.63
N VAL A 127 3.08 19.87 -20.09
CA VAL A 127 3.20 21.17 -20.75
C VAL A 127 3.94 22.16 -19.86
N LEU A 128 4.83 22.94 -20.45
CA LEU A 128 5.41 24.14 -19.82
C LEU A 128 4.62 25.35 -20.30
N ASP A 129 4.23 26.21 -19.37
CA ASP A 129 3.59 27.50 -19.65
C ASP A 129 2.42 27.46 -20.66
N ARG A 130 1.58 26.41 -20.56
CA ARG A 130 0.32 26.22 -21.33
C ARG A 130 0.43 26.16 -22.87
N GLN A 131 1.59 26.36 -23.47
CA GLN A 131 1.68 26.53 -24.93
C GLN A 131 2.55 25.49 -25.65
N THR A 132 3.46 24.81 -24.96
CA THR A 132 4.33 23.82 -25.61
C THR A 132 4.39 22.52 -24.82
N PRO A 133 4.01 21.38 -25.43
CA PRO A 133 4.26 20.07 -24.86
C PRO A 133 5.77 19.89 -24.64
N TYR A 134 6.16 19.59 -23.41
CA TYR A 134 7.56 19.44 -23.01
C TYR A 134 7.87 17.98 -22.62
N GLY A 135 9.15 17.60 -22.67
CA GLY A 135 9.57 16.22 -22.41
C GLY A 135 9.24 15.26 -23.55
N MET A 136 9.15 15.79 -24.78
CA MET A 136 8.70 15.08 -25.97
C MET A 136 9.80 14.32 -26.75
N ALA A 137 10.95 14.06 -26.14
CA ALA A 137 11.98 13.22 -26.77
C ALA A 137 11.53 11.75 -26.82
N GLY A 138 11.26 11.21 -28.01
CA GLY A 138 11.05 9.77 -28.23
C GLY A 138 9.80 9.31 -29.00
N GLY A 139 8.99 10.22 -29.57
CA GLY A 139 7.87 9.82 -30.45
C GLY A 139 6.69 9.13 -29.75
N ASN A 140 5.85 8.44 -30.52
CA ASN A 140 4.49 7.95 -30.19
C ASN A 140 4.41 6.66 -29.33
N LYS A 141 5.51 6.15 -28.77
CA LYS A 141 5.47 4.98 -27.87
C LYS A 141 5.15 5.43 -26.45
N ALA A 142 4.12 4.82 -25.85
CA ALA A 142 3.53 5.17 -24.56
C ALA A 142 4.58 5.51 -23.49
N ARG A 143 4.54 6.77 -23.03
CA ARG A 143 5.54 7.33 -22.12
C ARG A 143 5.13 7.01 -20.70
N LYS A 144 6.03 6.42 -19.91
CA LYS A 144 5.77 6.14 -18.50
C LYS A 144 6.04 7.39 -17.67
N TRP A 145 5.26 7.61 -16.61
CA TRP A 145 5.44 8.76 -15.71
C TRP A 145 6.85 8.87 -15.13
N GLY A 146 7.55 7.75 -14.92
CA GLY A 146 8.95 7.75 -14.45
C GLY A 146 9.92 8.49 -15.37
N VAL A 147 9.71 8.50 -16.70
CA VAL A 147 10.57 9.27 -17.63
C VAL A 147 10.33 10.77 -17.45
N ILE A 148 9.05 11.17 -17.32
CA ILE A 148 8.65 12.56 -17.13
C ILE A 148 9.19 13.07 -15.79
N LEU A 149 9.04 12.28 -14.71
CA LEU A 149 9.56 12.62 -13.39
C LEU A 149 11.06 12.94 -13.44
N ARG A 150 11.86 12.07 -14.06
CA ARG A 150 13.31 12.28 -14.20
C ARG A 150 13.64 13.59 -14.92
N GLN A 151 12.95 13.88 -16.02
CA GLN A 151 13.16 15.12 -16.79
C GLN A 151 12.77 16.37 -15.98
N LEU A 152 11.65 16.32 -15.24
CA LEU A 152 11.23 17.42 -14.38
C LEU A 152 12.24 17.69 -13.24
N GLN A 153 12.84 16.63 -12.68
CA GLN A 153 13.91 16.74 -11.68
C GLN A 153 15.18 17.37 -12.26
N GLU A 154 15.60 16.97 -13.47
CA GLU A 154 16.76 17.54 -14.16
C GLU A 154 16.60 19.05 -14.40
N MET A 155 15.37 19.51 -14.68
CA MET A 155 15.04 20.92 -14.83
C MET A 155 14.84 21.69 -13.52
N ARG A 156 14.83 21.00 -12.37
CA ARG A 156 14.57 21.58 -11.04
C ARG A 156 13.23 22.30 -10.93
N LEU A 157 12.20 21.77 -11.58
CA LEU A 157 10.83 22.30 -11.46
C LEU A 157 10.19 21.89 -10.13
N PRO A 158 9.26 22.70 -9.56
CA PRO A 158 8.60 22.34 -8.32
C PRO A 158 7.63 21.19 -8.58
N LEU A 159 7.81 20.09 -7.84
CA LEU A 159 7.00 18.89 -7.95
C LEU A 159 6.91 18.22 -6.57
N LYS A 160 5.76 17.61 -6.27
CA LYS A 160 5.57 16.81 -5.06
C LYS A 160 5.88 15.35 -5.39
N ILE A 161 6.69 14.70 -4.57
CA ILE A 161 6.96 13.26 -4.63
C ILE A 161 6.51 12.65 -3.31
N GLN A 162 5.73 11.58 -3.39
CA GLN A 162 5.29 10.79 -2.26
C GLN A 162 5.74 9.35 -2.48
N LYS A 163 6.24 8.69 -1.45
CA LYS A 163 6.44 7.25 -1.50
C LYS A 163 5.16 6.57 -1.02
N LEU A 164 4.86 5.42 -1.60
CA LEU A 164 3.71 4.62 -1.19
C LEU A 164 3.79 4.23 0.29
N GLN A 165 5.00 3.89 0.76
CA GLN A 165 5.27 3.56 2.17
C GLN A 165 4.86 4.71 3.12
N ASP A 166 5.24 5.95 2.81
CA ASP A 166 4.88 7.12 3.62
C ASP A 166 3.35 7.31 3.70
N LEU A 167 2.61 6.97 2.64
CA LEU A 167 1.15 7.06 2.63
C LEU A 167 0.51 5.94 3.49
N ILE A 168 1.06 4.73 3.42
CA ILE A 168 0.62 3.60 4.26
C ILE A 168 0.82 3.94 5.73
N GLU A 169 1.98 4.49 6.09
CA GLU A 169 2.28 4.96 7.45
C GLU A 169 1.31 6.07 7.89
N SER A 170 1.01 7.06 7.02
CA SER A 170 0.08 8.14 7.37
C SER A 170 -1.39 7.72 7.49
N ASN A 171 -1.82 6.68 6.76
CA ASN A 171 -3.18 6.13 6.90
C ASN A 171 -3.34 5.33 8.19
N GLN A 172 -2.24 4.90 8.82
CA GLN A 172 -2.25 4.25 10.14
C GLN A 172 -2.36 5.26 11.29
N GLU A 173 -2.09 6.56 11.05
CA GLU A 173 -2.19 7.62 12.07
C GLU A 173 -3.64 8.12 12.30
N GLY A 174 -4.60 7.66 11.49
CA GLY A 174 -5.96 8.19 11.45
C GLY A 174 -7.07 7.19 11.77
N GLU A 175 -6.91 6.31 12.78
CA GLU A 175 -8.02 5.68 13.55
C GLU A 175 -7.58 4.62 14.59
N GLU A 176 -6.28 4.46 14.90
CA GLU A 176 -5.85 3.60 16.00
C GLU A 176 -5.43 4.46 17.20
N GLU A 177 -6.08 4.25 18.35
CA GLU A 177 -5.50 4.65 19.65
C GLU A 177 -4.04 4.17 19.66
N GLU A 178 -3.07 5.10 19.74
CA GLU A 178 -1.64 4.77 19.79
C GLU A 178 -1.38 3.80 20.97
N MET A 179 -1.40 2.51 20.69
CA MET A 179 -0.82 1.51 21.56
C MET A 179 0.68 1.59 21.35
N GLU A 180 1.39 2.35 22.20
CA GLU A 180 2.86 2.43 22.20
C GLU A 180 3.47 1.03 21.99
N THR A 181 4.04 0.79 20.81
CA THR A 181 4.63 -0.51 20.50
C THR A 181 6.01 -0.59 21.14
N LEU A 182 6.08 -1.15 22.36
CA LEU A 182 7.37 -1.41 23.02
C LEU A 182 8.28 -2.27 22.12
N PRO A 183 9.59 -2.01 22.04
CA PRO A 183 10.51 -2.81 21.23
C PRO A 183 10.56 -4.26 21.73
N VAL A 184 10.84 -5.21 20.82
CA VAL A 184 10.98 -6.62 21.19
C VAL A 184 12.22 -6.78 22.07
N VAL A 185 12.01 -7.38 23.25
CA VAL A 185 13.09 -7.75 24.17
C VAL A 185 13.71 -9.05 23.68
N HIS A 186 14.99 -8.98 23.33
CA HIS A 186 15.74 -10.14 22.88
C HIS A 186 16.33 -10.94 24.05
N PRO A 187 16.35 -12.29 23.96
CA PRO A 187 17.01 -13.13 24.96
C PRO A 187 18.50 -12.81 25.07
N THR A 188 18.99 -12.79 26.30
CA THR A 188 20.42 -12.78 26.63
C THR A 188 20.83 -14.12 27.22
N GLU A 189 22.13 -14.41 27.29
CA GLU A 189 22.59 -15.63 27.96
C GLU A 189 22.07 -15.74 29.41
N ALA A 190 21.96 -14.60 30.11
CA ALA A 190 21.47 -14.57 31.49
C ALA A 190 19.99 -14.95 31.56
N THR A 191 19.14 -14.39 30.70
CA THR A 191 17.70 -14.67 30.70
C THR A 191 17.42 -16.11 30.25
N ILE A 192 18.19 -16.61 29.29
CA ILE A 192 18.11 -18.02 28.85
C ILE A 192 18.48 -18.93 30.02
N ARG A 193 19.59 -18.68 30.73
CA ARG A 193 20.00 -19.52 31.87
C ARG A 193 18.97 -19.53 33.01
N SER A 194 18.26 -18.43 33.24
CA SER A 194 17.28 -18.35 34.32
C SER A 194 15.96 -19.06 34.03
N HIS A 195 15.53 -19.11 32.77
CA HIS A 195 14.17 -19.58 32.41
C HIS A 195 14.14 -20.82 31.52
N PHE A 196 15.15 -21.03 30.67
CA PHE A 196 15.09 -22.05 29.63
C PHE A 196 14.91 -23.47 30.20
N SER A 197 13.91 -24.17 29.67
CA SER A 197 13.65 -25.58 29.96
C SER A 197 13.66 -26.42 28.68
N PRO A 198 14.37 -27.57 28.63
CA PRO A 198 14.41 -28.44 27.44
C PRO A 198 13.14 -29.30 27.29
N ARG A 199 12.00 -28.83 27.79
CA ARG A 199 10.69 -29.46 27.68
C ARG A 199 9.71 -28.49 27.03
N ALA A 200 8.95 -29.02 26.07
CA ALA A 200 7.71 -28.45 25.59
C ALA A 200 6.54 -29.07 26.38
N LYS A 201 5.30 -28.73 26.03
CA LYS A 201 4.10 -29.20 26.75
C LYS A 201 3.97 -30.71 26.81
N MET A 202 4.19 -31.41 25.69
CA MET A 202 4.05 -32.88 25.62
C MET A 202 5.37 -33.60 25.37
N SER A 203 6.34 -32.92 24.75
CA SER A 203 7.60 -33.52 24.31
C SER A 203 8.82 -32.95 25.04
N LYS A 204 9.89 -33.76 25.15
CA LYS A 204 11.21 -33.30 25.59
C LYS A 204 12.13 -33.10 24.39
N LEU A 205 12.86 -31.98 24.36
CA LEU A 205 13.83 -31.70 23.32
C LEU A 205 15.02 -32.65 23.40
N ARG A 206 15.50 -33.12 22.24
CA ARG A 206 16.77 -33.83 22.09
C ARG A 206 17.93 -32.86 22.22
N ARG A 207 19.13 -33.36 22.51
CA ARG A 207 20.34 -32.51 22.70
C ARG A 207 20.59 -31.55 21.54
N TYR A 208 20.53 -32.05 20.29
CA TYR A 208 20.71 -31.19 19.11
C TYR A 208 19.59 -30.15 18.97
N GLN A 209 18.37 -30.45 19.41
CA GLN A 209 17.26 -29.49 19.37
C GLN A 209 17.46 -28.39 20.40
N VAL A 210 18.01 -28.72 21.57
CA VAL A 210 18.39 -27.73 22.59
C VAL A 210 19.44 -26.78 22.01
N GLU A 211 20.52 -27.31 21.43
CA GLU A 211 21.58 -26.51 20.82
C GLU A 211 21.06 -25.55 19.74
N LEU A 212 20.23 -26.07 18.81
CA LEU A 212 19.62 -25.26 17.75
C LEU A 212 18.67 -24.19 18.30
N THR A 213 17.93 -24.51 19.37
CA THR A 213 17.04 -23.53 20.03
C THR A 213 17.86 -22.42 20.68
N LEU A 214 18.93 -22.76 21.38
CA LEU A 214 19.79 -21.77 22.04
C LEU A 214 20.46 -20.83 21.03
N SER A 215 20.95 -21.37 19.90
CA SER A 215 21.47 -20.56 18.80
C SER A 215 20.40 -19.61 18.26
N ALA A 216 19.20 -20.11 17.97
CA ALA A 216 18.09 -19.32 17.44
C ALA A 216 17.50 -18.29 18.43
N LEU A 217 17.79 -18.39 19.73
CA LEU A 217 17.40 -17.40 20.72
C LEU A 217 18.38 -16.23 20.83
N LEU A 218 19.66 -16.46 20.50
CA LEU A 218 20.71 -15.45 20.58
C LEU A 218 20.89 -14.70 19.25
N GLU A 219 20.62 -15.35 18.12
CA GLU A 219 20.78 -14.77 16.79
C GLU A 219 19.78 -15.32 15.77
N ASN A 220 19.63 -14.65 14.64
CA ASN A 220 18.79 -15.10 13.54
C ASN A 220 19.40 -16.34 12.88
N THR A 221 18.77 -17.52 13.05
CA THR A 221 19.34 -18.81 12.62
C THR A 221 18.49 -19.51 11.56
N ILE A 222 19.14 -20.01 10.50
CA ILE A 222 18.53 -20.95 9.56
C ILE A 222 18.77 -22.38 10.05
N VAL A 223 17.71 -23.05 10.51
CA VAL A 223 17.80 -24.44 10.98
C VAL A 223 17.54 -25.42 9.83
N TYR A 224 18.60 -26.12 9.40
CA TYR A 224 18.51 -27.18 8.40
C TYR A 224 18.47 -28.57 9.06
N LEU A 225 17.31 -29.22 9.05
CA LEU A 225 17.14 -30.59 9.54
C LEU A 225 16.27 -31.43 8.57
N PRO A 226 16.51 -32.75 8.47
CA PRO A 226 15.61 -33.65 7.74
C PRO A 226 14.18 -33.66 8.31
N THR A 227 13.24 -34.15 7.50
CA THR A 227 11.85 -34.34 7.96
C THR A 227 11.79 -35.41 9.05
N GLY A 228 10.93 -35.22 10.05
CA GLY A 228 10.84 -36.11 11.22
C GLY A 228 11.86 -35.82 12.33
N CYS A 229 12.84 -34.93 12.11
CA CYS A 229 13.81 -34.53 13.15
C CYS A 229 13.28 -33.48 14.14
N GLY A 230 12.00 -33.09 14.03
CA GLY A 230 11.35 -32.18 14.96
C GLY A 230 11.72 -30.70 14.76
N LYS A 231 11.79 -30.23 13.51
CA LYS A 231 11.99 -28.81 13.17
C LYS A 231 10.96 -27.90 13.84
N THR A 232 9.69 -28.26 13.74
CA THR A 232 8.60 -27.47 14.33
C THR A 232 8.71 -27.42 15.85
N LEU A 233 9.20 -28.48 16.50
CA LEU A 233 9.39 -28.48 17.96
C LEU A 233 10.50 -27.50 18.41
N VAL A 234 11.58 -27.38 17.63
CA VAL A 234 12.62 -26.34 17.84
C VAL A 234 11.99 -24.95 17.73
N ALA A 235 11.23 -24.70 16.67
CA ALA A 235 10.55 -23.41 16.47
C ALA A 235 9.57 -23.10 17.61
N ILE A 236 8.75 -24.06 18.04
CA ILE A 236 7.82 -23.89 19.17
C ILE A 236 8.57 -23.48 20.43
N LYS A 237 9.71 -24.10 20.71
CA LYS A 237 10.51 -23.74 21.89
C LYS A 237 11.07 -22.32 21.79
N VAL A 238 11.53 -21.88 20.61
CA VAL A 238 11.94 -20.49 20.39
C VAL A 238 10.76 -19.53 20.62
N MET A 239 9.60 -19.85 20.08
CA MET A 239 8.38 -19.04 20.24
C MET A 239 7.98 -18.90 21.72
N GLU A 240 8.05 -19.98 22.51
CA GLU A 240 7.74 -19.96 23.95
C GLU A 240 8.65 -19.01 24.73
N GLU A 241 9.97 -19.10 24.54
CA GLU A 241 10.94 -18.27 25.26
C GLU A 241 10.82 -16.79 24.82
N MET A 242 10.60 -16.54 23.53
CA MET A 242 10.34 -15.18 23.03
C MET A 242 9.05 -14.60 23.59
N LYS A 243 7.96 -15.38 23.65
CA LYS A 243 6.68 -14.94 24.23
C LYS A 243 6.80 -14.69 25.73
N HIS A 244 7.60 -15.48 26.45
CA HIS A 244 7.84 -15.26 27.87
C HIS A 244 8.47 -13.88 28.13
N LEU A 245 9.44 -13.48 27.31
CA LEU A 245 10.06 -12.15 27.39
C LEU A 245 9.16 -11.02 26.86
N ASN A 246 8.21 -11.36 25.99
CA ASN A 246 7.37 -10.40 25.28
C ASN A 246 5.88 -10.80 25.39
N PRO A 247 5.30 -10.78 26.61
CA PRO A 247 3.96 -11.32 26.87
C PRO A 247 2.86 -10.65 26.04
N ASP A 248 3.03 -9.38 25.65
CA ASP A 248 2.03 -8.61 24.91
C ASP A 248 2.22 -8.67 23.39
N LYS A 249 3.26 -9.39 22.90
CA LYS A 249 3.57 -9.47 21.47
C LYS A 249 2.99 -10.72 20.81
N LEU A 250 2.62 -10.58 19.54
CA LEU A 250 2.15 -11.71 18.72
C LEU A 250 3.33 -12.43 18.08
N VAL A 251 3.19 -13.74 17.93
CA VAL A 251 4.15 -14.58 17.20
C VAL A 251 3.51 -15.03 15.91
N VAL A 252 4.19 -14.79 14.78
CA VAL A 252 3.70 -15.18 13.45
C VAL A 252 4.50 -16.38 12.93
N PHE A 253 3.80 -17.47 12.60
CA PHE A 253 4.41 -18.68 12.06
C PHE A 253 3.99 -18.89 10.59
N PHE A 254 4.93 -18.70 9.67
CA PHE A 254 4.66 -18.80 8.23
C PHE A 254 4.75 -20.23 7.71
N VAL A 255 3.81 -20.58 6.83
CA VAL A 255 3.80 -21.85 6.07
C VAL A 255 3.46 -21.56 4.60
N HIS A 256 3.94 -22.40 3.69
CA HIS A 256 3.88 -22.13 2.25
C HIS A 256 2.60 -22.62 1.55
N THR A 257 1.73 -23.39 2.21
CA THR A 257 0.46 -23.87 1.64
C THR A 257 -0.70 -23.84 2.64
N GLY A 258 -1.93 -23.67 2.14
CA GLY A 258 -3.15 -23.65 2.94
C GLY A 258 -3.34 -24.88 3.84
N PRO A 259 -3.19 -26.12 3.34
CA PRO A 259 -3.32 -27.32 4.19
C PRO A 259 -2.32 -27.41 5.33
N LEU A 260 -1.14 -26.79 5.20
CA LEU A 260 -0.15 -26.77 6.27
C LEU A 260 -0.53 -25.81 7.40
N VAL A 261 -1.39 -24.82 7.15
CA VAL A 261 -1.84 -23.87 8.20
C VAL A 261 -2.56 -24.63 9.30
N SER A 262 -3.56 -25.43 8.95
CA SER A 262 -4.33 -26.20 9.93
C SER A 262 -3.48 -27.28 10.62
N GLN A 263 -2.61 -27.97 9.87
CA GLN A 263 -1.72 -29.00 10.41
C GLN A 263 -0.73 -28.43 11.43
N GLN A 264 -0.04 -27.34 11.08
CA GLN A 264 0.94 -26.74 12.00
C GLN A 264 0.24 -26.06 13.18
N ALA A 265 -0.90 -25.39 12.96
CA ALA A 265 -1.68 -24.82 14.06
C ALA A 265 -2.11 -25.89 15.08
N ALA A 266 -2.56 -27.06 14.61
CA ALA A 266 -2.89 -28.18 15.50
C ALA A 266 -1.66 -28.69 16.28
N TYR A 267 -0.51 -28.81 15.61
CA TYR A 267 0.72 -29.24 16.27
C TYR A 267 1.23 -28.22 17.31
N ILE A 268 1.16 -26.93 17.02
CA ILE A 268 1.53 -25.85 17.95
C ILE A 268 0.62 -25.88 19.19
N ARG A 269 -0.70 -25.96 19.02
CA ARG A 269 -1.65 -26.08 20.16
C ARG A 269 -1.40 -27.30 21.03
N ARG A 270 -0.93 -28.39 20.41
CA ARG A 270 -0.60 -29.63 21.13
C ARG A 270 0.67 -29.49 21.97
N GLU A 271 1.72 -28.87 21.43
CA GLU A 271 3.04 -28.81 22.06
C GLU A 271 3.29 -27.52 22.87
N SER A 272 2.32 -26.61 22.95
CA SER A 272 2.43 -25.35 23.70
C SER A 272 1.10 -24.93 24.32
N ASP A 273 1.12 -23.86 25.11
CA ASP A 273 -0.07 -23.20 25.66
C ASP A 273 -0.51 -21.98 24.86
N PHE A 274 -0.02 -21.82 23.63
CA PHE A 274 -0.43 -20.73 22.76
C PHE A 274 -1.91 -20.79 22.39
N ARG A 275 -2.55 -19.62 22.37
CA ARG A 275 -3.76 -19.39 21.57
C ARG A 275 -3.32 -19.21 20.13
N VAL A 276 -3.71 -20.14 19.27
CA VAL A 276 -3.28 -20.17 17.86
C VAL A 276 -4.49 -19.96 16.98
N GLU A 277 -4.39 -19.00 16.07
CA GLU A 277 -5.34 -18.78 14.98
C GLU A 277 -4.64 -18.99 13.63
N GLY A 278 -5.36 -19.55 12.66
CA GLY A 278 -4.81 -19.90 11.35
C GLY A 278 -5.45 -19.08 10.25
N PHE A 279 -4.64 -18.42 9.42
CA PHE A 279 -5.10 -17.60 8.31
C PHE A 279 -4.58 -18.18 6.99
N SER A 280 -5.43 -18.24 5.96
CA SER A 280 -5.02 -18.66 4.62
C SER A 280 -5.87 -18.00 3.53
N GLY A 281 -5.26 -17.61 2.41
CA GLY A 281 -5.96 -17.02 1.27
C GLY A 281 -6.89 -18.00 0.53
N GLN A 282 -6.87 -19.29 0.87
CA GLN A 282 -7.76 -20.30 0.31
C GLN A 282 -9.14 -20.34 1.00
N HIS A 283 -9.37 -19.53 2.04
CA HIS A 283 -10.66 -19.45 2.74
C HIS A 283 -11.67 -18.46 2.13
N GLY A 284 -11.48 -18.02 0.88
CA GLY A 284 -12.34 -17.05 0.18
C GLY A 284 -13.75 -17.53 -0.21
N GLY A 285 -14.40 -18.42 0.54
CA GLY A 285 -15.73 -18.93 0.17
C GLY A 285 -16.49 -19.78 1.20
N THR A 286 -16.11 -19.77 2.48
CA THR A 286 -16.93 -20.40 3.53
C THR A 286 -17.07 -19.46 4.71
N SER A 287 -18.19 -19.53 5.42
CA SER A 287 -18.60 -18.66 6.55
C SER A 287 -17.63 -18.61 7.75
N ALA A 288 -16.45 -19.23 7.63
CA ALA A 288 -15.30 -19.08 8.52
C ALA A 288 -14.39 -17.88 8.16
N ALA A 289 -14.67 -17.16 7.05
CA ALA A 289 -13.94 -15.97 6.63
C ALA A 289 -14.29 -14.69 7.43
N ALA A 290 -15.18 -14.78 8.42
CA ALA A 290 -15.29 -13.76 9.46
C ALA A 290 -14.29 -14.09 10.58
N SER A 291 -12.99 -13.99 10.28
CA SER A 291 -12.01 -13.89 11.35
C SER A 291 -12.25 -12.53 12.00
N ALA A 292 -12.77 -12.52 13.23
CA ALA A 292 -12.87 -11.28 13.99
C ALA A 292 -11.50 -10.57 14.01
N PRO A 293 -11.47 -9.23 14.03
CA PRO A 293 -10.22 -8.49 14.15
C PRO A 293 -9.42 -9.03 15.34
N ILE A 294 -8.09 -9.10 15.17
CA ILE A 294 -7.18 -9.58 16.21
C ILE A 294 -7.33 -8.64 17.40
N LYS A 295 -8.09 -9.08 18.42
CA LYS A 295 -8.12 -8.38 19.70
C LYS A 295 -6.86 -8.78 20.46
N ALA A 296 -5.85 -7.93 20.41
CA ALA A 296 -4.83 -7.91 21.46
C ALA A 296 -5.56 -7.45 22.74
N ASN A 297 -5.55 -8.30 23.76
CA ASN A 297 -5.89 -7.89 25.12
C ASN A 297 -4.62 -7.44 25.82
#